data_AF-A0A238VT71-F1
#
_entry.id   AF-A0A238VT71-F1
#
_cell.length_a   1.000
_cell.length_b   1.000
_cell.length_c   1.000
_cell.angle_alpha   90.00
_cell.angle_beta   90.00
_cell.angle_gamma   90.00
#
_symmetry.space_group_name_H-M   'P 1'
#
loop_
_entity.id
_entity.type
_entity.pdbx_description
1 polymer ?
#
loop_
_entity_poly.entity_id
_entity_poly.type
_entity_poly.pdbx_seq_one_letter_code
_entity_poly.pdbx_strand_id
1 'polypeptide(L)'
;MNTCMKYTFTLVFVLILFSCAVQHQNPEIVTVIGIAKDKKARAAVTSIKDGKVYELDEIPYWDEEIRGKLIKVTGTLIVEKLKFDKNDTVLGVPVQQAVGTRRLLLNPKWEIVPNNNESN
;
A
#
# COMPACT_ATOMS: atom_id res chain seq x y z
N MET A 1 -56.11 -32.16 -5.81
CA MET A 1 -55.33 -31.00 -6.30
C MET A 1 -55.15 -30.05 -5.14
N ASN A 2 -53.91 -29.81 -4.67
CA ASN A 2 -53.42 -28.63 -3.94
C ASN A 2 -52.12 -28.96 -3.20
N THR A 3 -51.03 -29.13 -3.96
CA THR A 3 -49.66 -29.34 -3.45
C THR A 3 -48.68 -28.60 -4.35
N CYS A 4 -48.81 -27.27 -4.46
CA CYS A 4 -47.88 -26.49 -5.28
C CYS A 4 -47.61 -25.06 -4.76
N MET A 5 -47.74 -24.82 -3.45
CA MET A 5 -47.69 -23.45 -2.93
C MET A 5 -47.07 -23.35 -1.53
N LYS A 6 -45.94 -24.04 -1.31
CA LYS A 6 -45.13 -23.88 -0.08
C LYS A 6 -43.61 -23.78 -0.30
N TYR A 7 -43.12 -24.15 -1.48
CA TYR A 7 -41.67 -24.19 -1.78
C TYR A 7 -41.11 -22.95 -2.50
N THR A 8 -41.96 -21.99 -2.88
CA THR A 8 -41.53 -20.78 -3.58
C THR A 8 -41.02 -19.68 -2.66
N PHE A 9 -41.30 -19.74 -1.35
CA PHE A 9 -40.91 -18.69 -0.41
C PHE A 9 -39.51 -18.88 0.19
N THR A 10 -39.02 -20.12 0.27
CA THR A 10 -37.75 -20.43 0.93
C THR A 10 -36.52 -20.19 0.03
N LEU A 11 -36.72 -20.15 -1.30
CA LEU A 11 -35.62 -20.04 -2.27
C LEU A 11 -35.16 -18.59 -2.50
N VAL A 12 -35.98 -17.60 -2.13
CA VAL A 12 -35.65 -16.17 -2.32
C VAL A 12 -34.75 -15.61 -1.20
N PHE A 13 -34.71 -16.26 -0.02
CA PHE A 13 -33.92 -15.76 1.12
C PHE A 13 -32.43 -16.13 1.06
N VAL A 14 -32.04 -17.10 0.22
CA VAL A 14 -30.65 -17.56 0.11
C VAL A 14 -29.81 -16.67 -0.83
N LEU A 15 -30.44 -15.88 -1.71
CA LEU A 15 -29.74 -15.02 -2.67
C LEU A 15 -29.33 -13.64 -2.14
N ILE A 16 -29.77 -13.24 -0.95
CA ILE A 16 -29.46 -11.91 -0.39
C ILE A 16 -28.15 -11.91 0.43
N LEU A 17 -27.60 -13.08 0.79
CA LEU A 17 -26.43 -13.18 1.67
C LEU A 17 -25.07 -13.16 0.96
N PHE A 18 -25.02 -13.12 -0.38
CA PHE A 18 -23.75 -13.15 -1.12
C PHE A 18 -23.21 -11.78 -1.57
N SER A 19 -23.87 -10.67 -1.24
CA SER A 19 -23.51 -9.36 -1.79
C SER A 19 -22.57 -8.50 -0.95
N CYS A 20 -21.96 -9.02 0.12
CA CYS A 20 -21.16 -8.15 1.00
C CYS A 20 -19.90 -8.81 1.54
N ALA A 21 -18.81 -8.79 0.76
CA ALA A 21 -17.43 -8.70 1.29
C ALA A 21 -16.38 -8.60 0.17
N VAL A 22 -16.54 -7.71 -0.83
CA VAL A 22 -15.39 -7.25 -1.62
C VAL A 22 -15.21 -5.77 -1.32
N GLN A 23 -14.51 -5.50 -0.22
CA GLN A 23 -14.13 -4.15 0.17
C GLN A 23 -12.98 -3.73 -0.76
N HIS A 24 -13.36 -3.29 -1.96
CA HIS A 24 -12.43 -2.79 -2.98
C HIS A 24 -11.77 -1.53 -2.41
N GLN A 25 -10.51 -1.64 -1.97
CA GLN A 25 -9.71 -0.43 -1.73
C GLN A 25 -9.51 0.23 -3.09
N ASN A 26 -10.23 1.31 -3.34
CA ASN A 26 -10.09 2.05 -4.58
C ASN A 26 -8.63 2.52 -4.71
N PRO A 27 -7.96 2.23 -5.83
CA PRO A 27 -6.60 2.70 -6.05
C PRO A 27 -6.60 4.23 -6.09
N GLU A 28 -6.00 4.87 -5.09
CA GLU A 28 -5.87 6.32 -5.01
C GLU A 28 -4.51 6.73 -5.59
N ILE A 29 -4.51 7.58 -6.63
CA ILE A 29 -3.28 8.19 -7.13
C ILE A 29 -2.93 9.36 -6.22
N VAL A 30 -1.73 9.33 -5.65
CA VAL A 30 -1.24 10.39 -4.75
C VAL A 30 0.06 10.95 -5.25
N THR A 31 0.33 12.20 -4.87
CA THR A 31 1.64 12.85 -5.06
C THR A 31 2.26 13.12 -3.70
N VAL A 32 3.49 12.63 -3.52
CA VAL A 32 4.30 12.77 -2.31
C VAL A 32 5.54 13.59 -2.64
N ILE A 33 5.73 14.70 -1.94
CA ILE A 33 6.97 15.46 -1.99
C ILE A 33 7.78 15.10 -0.74
N GLY A 34 9.04 14.74 -0.92
CA GLY A 34 9.85 14.24 0.18
C GLY A 34 11.31 13.98 -0.16
N ILE A 35 12.07 13.54 0.83
CA ILE A 35 13.47 13.22 0.68
C ILE A 35 13.64 11.77 0.23
N ALA A 36 14.37 11.56 -0.85
CA ALA A 36 14.74 10.24 -1.37
C ALA A 36 15.67 9.51 -0.38
N LYS A 37 15.29 8.32 0.09
CA LYS A 37 16.08 7.49 1.01
C LYS A 37 15.93 6.01 0.67
N ASP A 38 16.92 5.21 1.01
CA ASP A 38 16.80 3.75 0.92
C ASP A 38 16.28 3.16 2.23
N LYS A 39 15.49 2.09 2.13
CA LYS A 39 14.98 1.33 3.28
C LYS A 39 15.17 -0.16 3.05
N LYS A 40 16.14 -0.74 3.75
CA LYS A 40 16.52 -2.17 3.68
C LYS A 40 16.79 -2.64 2.24
N ALA A 41 15.75 -2.99 1.49
CA ALA A 41 15.83 -3.56 0.15
C ALA A 41 14.99 -2.80 -0.90
N ARG A 42 14.50 -1.60 -0.58
CA ARG A 42 13.69 -0.78 -1.49
C ARG A 42 14.02 0.70 -1.37
N ALA A 43 13.86 1.43 -2.47
CA ALA A 43 13.80 2.87 -2.47
C ALA A 43 12.55 3.35 -1.73
N ALA A 44 12.66 4.47 -1.04
CA ALA A 44 11.58 5.09 -0.31
C ALA A 44 11.68 6.62 -0.34
N VAL A 45 10.59 7.27 0.01
CA VAL A 45 10.51 8.72 0.17
C VAL A 45 9.95 9.06 1.53
N THR A 46 10.66 9.91 2.27
CA THR A 46 10.14 10.49 3.51
C THR A 46 9.44 11.79 3.19
N SER A 47 8.11 11.79 3.28
CA SER A 47 7.26 12.93 3.01
C SER A 47 7.58 14.11 3.93
N ILE A 48 7.76 15.29 3.36
CA ILE A 48 7.95 16.52 4.15
C ILE A 48 6.64 17.02 4.78
N LYS A 49 5.48 16.62 4.23
CA LYS A 49 4.16 17.08 4.70
C LYS A 49 3.74 16.41 6.01
N ASP A 50 3.97 15.10 6.11
CA ASP A 50 3.47 14.29 7.23
C ASP A 50 4.55 13.43 7.90
N GLY A 51 5.81 13.54 7.46
CA GLY A 51 6.94 12.79 8.02
C GLY A 51 6.88 11.28 7.75
N LYS A 52 5.90 10.80 6.98
CA LYS A 52 5.71 9.36 6.75
C LYS A 52 6.61 8.85 5.63
N VAL A 53 6.97 7.58 5.73
CA VAL A 53 7.76 6.88 4.72
C VAL A 53 6.82 6.18 3.74
N TYR A 54 7.05 6.43 2.46
CA TYR A 54 6.38 5.80 1.33
C TYR A 54 7.41 4.96 0.57
N GLU A 55 7.26 3.65 0.60
CA GLU A 55 8.10 2.72 -0.15
C GLU A 55 7.70 2.77 -1.63
N LEU A 56 8.68 2.62 -2.52
CA LEU A 56 8.46 2.60 -3.95
C LEU A 56 8.47 1.16 -4.43
N ASP A 57 7.46 0.81 -5.22
CA ASP A 57 7.42 -0.52 -5.83
C ASP A 57 8.42 -0.60 -7.01
N GLU A 58 8.99 -1.79 -7.19
CA GLU A 58 9.95 -2.12 -8.26
C GLU A 58 11.24 -1.28 -8.33
N ILE A 59 11.43 -0.30 -7.45
CA ILE A 59 12.67 0.48 -7.34
C ILE A 59 13.47 -0.05 -6.14
N PRO A 60 14.57 -0.79 -6.36
CA PRO A 60 15.31 -1.44 -5.27
C PRO A 60 16.13 -0.43 -4.44
N TYR A 61 16.69 0.60 -5.07
CA TYR A 61 17.49 1.64 -4.42
C TYR A 61 17.51 2.90 -5.28
N TRP A 62 17.81 4.04 -4.65
CA TRP A 62 18.09 5.27 -5.36
C TRP A 62 19.53 5.29 -5.87
N ASP A 63 19.75 5.89 -7.03
CA ASP A 63 21.08 6.26 -7.47
C ASP A 63 21.67 7.31 -6.51
N GLU A 64 23.00 7.33 -6.39
CA GLU A 64 23.70 8.23 -5.46
C GLU A 64 23.40 9.71 -5.75
N GLU A 65 23.15 10.04 -7.02
CA GLU A 65 22.79 11.38 -7.46
C GLU A 65 21.39 11.81 -7.02
N ILE A 66 20.50 10.88 -6.68
CA ILE A 66 19.11 11.16 -6.29
C ILE A 66 18.96 11.04 -4.78
N ARG A 67 19.66 10.09 -4.16
CA ARG A 67 19.61 9.81 -2.73
C ARG A 67 19.90 11.08 -1.92
N GLY A 68 19.01 11.38 -0.97
CA GLY A 68 19.08 12.57 -0.13
C GLY A 68 18.50 13.84 -0.76
N LYS A 69 18.16 13.86 -2.05
CA LYS A 69 17.52 15.00 -2.69
C LYS A 69 16.03 15.08 -2.39
N LEU A 70 15.50 16.30 -2.49
CA LEU A 70 14.07 16.56 -2.48
C LEU A 70 13.48 16.17 -3.83
N ILE A 71 12.55 15.23 -3.82
CA ILE A 71 11.88 14.74 -5.02
C ILE A 71 10.37 14.79 -4.85
N LYS A 72 9.67 14.85 -5.97
CA LYS A 72 8.22 14.68 -6.05
C LYS A 72 7.94 13.35 -6.73
N VAL A 73 7.16 12.50 -6.07
CA VAL A 73 6.80 11.16 -6.55
C VAL A 73 5.30 11.05 -6.66
N THR A 74 4.81 10.55 -7.79
CA THR A 74 3.40 10.24 -8.03
C THR A 74 3.24 8.76 -8.28
N GLY A 75 2.22 8.14 -7.68
CA GLY A 75 1.92 6.72 -7.87
C GLY A 75 0.62 6.34 -7.21
N THR A 76 0.22 5.07 -7.38
CA THR A 76 -0.97 4.54 -6.72
C THR A 76 -0.63 4.11 -5.31
N LEU A 77 -1.30 4.68 -4.31
CA LEU A 77 -1.06 4.37 -2.90
C LEU A 77 -1.78 3.10 -2.47
N ILE A 78 -1.01 2.15 -1.94
CA ILE A 78 -1.52 1.02 -1.15
C ILE A 78 -1.09 1.20 0.29
N VAL A 79 -2.05 1.04 1.21
CA VAL A 79 -1.83 1.10 2.65
C VAL A 79 -2.12 -0.26 3.27
N GLU A 80 -1.06 -0.98 3.63
CA GLU A 80 -1.15 -2.31 4.23
C GLU A 80 -0.96 -2.20 5.74
N LYS A 81 -1.87 -2.79 6.50
CA LYS A 81 -1.68 -2.97 7.95
C LYS A 81 -1.03 -4.33 8.18
N LEU A 82 0.27 -4.32 8.46
CA LEU A 82 1.02 -5.51 8.84
C LEU A 82 0.66 -5.86 10.28
N LYS A 83 -0.01 -7.00 10.44
CA LYS A 83 -0.39 -7.55 11.75
C LYS A 83 0.66 -8.57 12.19
N PHE A 84 0.89 -8.60 13.49
CA PHE A 84 1.65 -9.67 14.12
C PHE A 84 0.78 -10.92 14.21
N ASP A 85 1.28 -12.04 13.71
CA ASP A 85 0.70 -13.36 13.92
C ASP A 85 1.68 -14.21 14.75
N LYS A 86 1.27 -14.55 15.97
CA LYS A 86 2.06 -15.37 16.91
C LYS A 86 2.35 -16.78 16.39
N ASN A 87 1.57 -17.25 15.42
CA ASN A 87 1.70 -18.60 14.88
C ASN A 87 2.56 -18.64 13.61
N ASP A 88 3.04 -17.49 13.12
CA ASP A 88 3.90 -17.45 11.95
C ASP A 88 5.28 -17.99 12.32
N THR A 89 5.52 -19.21 11.89
CA THR A 89 6.76 -19.95 12.15
C THR A 89 7.27 -20.50 10.82
N VAL A 90 8.55 -20.31 10.55
CA VAL A 90 9.21 -20.94 9.41
C VAL A 90 10.03 -22.09 9.97
N LEU A 91 9.69 -23.32 9.60
CA LEU A 91 10.31 -24.55 10.12
C LEU A 91 10.25 -24.67 11.66
N GLY A 92 9.17 -24.17 12.28
CA GLY A 92 8.97 -24.20 13.73
C GLY A 92 9.76 -23.14 14.51
N VAL A 93 10.50 -22.26 13.83
CA VAL A 93 11.22 -21.14 14.44
C VAL A 93 10.36 -19.87 14.34
N PRO A 94 10.12 -19.15 15.46
CA PRO A 94 9.43 -17.88 15.41
C PRO A 94 10.23 -16.87 14.58
N VAL A 95 9.60 -16.26 13.58
CA VAL A 95 10.23 -15.26 12.72
C VAL A 95 9.94 -13.84 13.20
N GLN A 96 10.91 -12.94 13.05
CA GLN A 96 10.69 -11.54 13.35
C GLN A 96 9.77 -10.92 12.30
N GLN A 97 8.55 -10.58 12.72
CA GLN A 97 7.58 -9.91 11.85
C GLN A 97 7.68 -8.39 11.98
N ALA A 98 7.53 -7.69 10.85
CA ALA A 98 7.34 -6.25 10.85
C ALA A 98 5.89 -5.92 11.22
N VAL A 99 5.69 -5.15 12.28
CA VAL A 99 4.36 -4.71 12.71
C VAL A 99 4.21 -3.22 12.40
N GLY A 100 3.08 -2.82 11.81
CA GLY A 100 2.80 -1.41 11.55
C GLY A 100 1.99 -1.15 10.28
N THR A 101 2.00 0.11 9.83
CA THR A 101 1.35 0.51 8.57
C THR A 101 2.41 0.72 7.51
N ARG A 102 2.37 -0.11 6.47
CA ARG A 102 3.20 0.01 5.28
C ARG A 102 2.45 0.85 4.23
N ARG A 103 3.17 1.79 3.61
CA ARG A 103 2.67 2.63 2.51
C ARG A 103 3.53 2.35 1.31
N LEU A 104 2.93 1.81 0.26
CA LEU A 104 3.60 1.44 -0.98
C LEU A 104 3.01 2.26 -2.12
N LEU A 105 3.87 2.87 -2.92
CA LEU A 105 3.49 3.54 -4.17
C LEU A 105 3.78 2.59 -5.33
N LEU A 106 2.71 2.13 -5.99
CA LEU A 106 2.81 1.36 -7.22
C LEU A 106 3.02 2.26 -8.43
N ASN A 107 3.73 1.73 -9.43
CA ASN A 107 4.09 2.43 -10.67
C ASN A 107 4.63 3.86 -10.42
N PRO A 108 5.61 4.02 -9.52
CA PRO A 108 6.06 5.34 -9.10
C PRO A 108 6.75 6.08 -10.25
N LYS A 109 6.36 7.34 -10.44
CA LYS A 109 7.05 8.29 -11.33
C LYS A 109 7.56 9.45 -10.49
N TRP A 110 8.78 9.91 -10.76
CA TRP A 110 9.40 10.93 -9.92
C TRP A 110 10.17 11.97 -10.72
N GLU A 111 10.33 13.14 -10.11
CA GLU A 111 11.11 14.26 -10.61
C GLU A 111 11.89 14.92 -9.46
N ILE A 112 13.10 15.42 -9.74
CA ILE A 112 13.87 16.20 -8.78
C ILE A 112 13.21 17.58 -8.66
N VAL A 113 12.97 18.02 -7.42
CA VAL A 113 12.51 19.37 -7.16
C VAL A 113 13.74 20.29 -7.12
N PRO A 114 13.85 21.28 -8.00
CA PRO A 114 14.99 22.20 -8.00
C PRO A 114 15.10 22.90 -6.65
N ASN A 115 16.30 22.93 -6.09
CA ASN A 115 16.58 23.77 -4.92
C ASN A 115 16.92 25.17 -5.45
N ASN A 116 16.07 26.15 -5.20
CA ASN A 116 16.19 27.53 -5.70
C ASN A 116 17.44 28.27 -5.18
N ASN A 117 18.33 27.57 -4.47
CA ASN A 117 19.52 28.11 -3.81
C ASN A 117 20.84 27.73 -4.52
N GLU A 118 20.78 27.03 -5.66
CA GLU A 118 21.98 26.60 -6.44
C GLU A 118 22.25 27.48 -7.66
N SER A 119 21.82 28.74 -7.64
CA SER A 119 22.29 29.78 -8.56
C SER A 119 23.25 30.72 -7.84
N ASN A 120 24.53 30.33 -7.77
CA ASN A 120 25.67 31.20 -7.50
C ASN A 120 26.92 30.66 -8.22
#